data_AF-A0A948YXS5-F1
#
_entry.id   AF-A0A948YXS5-F1
#
_cell.length_a   1.000
_cell.length_b   1.000
_cell.length_c   1.000
_cell.angle_alpha   90.00
_cell.angle_beta   90.00
_cell.angle_gamma   90.00
#
_symmetry.space_group_name_H-M   'P 1'
#
loop_
_entity.id
_entity.type
_entity.pdbx_description
1 polymer ?
#
loop_
_entity_poly.entity_id
_entity_poly.type
_entity_poly.pdbx_seq_one_letter_code
_entity_poly.pdbx_strand_id
1 'polypeptide(L)'
;MKALLKKRKGFTIVELLIVVAIIGILATIVIVSLKEASDRARNTKIITSVTQIRKIAEDMYIQEAGGYESLCISGELNGGYSDILTILENDVEKYGGDMVSCYDSRYSYCVSAQLTGSTTKYFCIDDQGSNIESTSNACSDINIACE
;
A
#
# COMPACT_ATOMS: atom_id res chain seq x y z
N MET A 1 -19.41 11.54 -71.10
CA MET A 1 -18.99 11.73 -69.69
C MET A 1 -17.96 10.68 -69.35
N LYS A 2 -16.69 11.04 -69.14
CA LYS A 2 -15.66 10.10 -68.66
C LYS A 2 -15.67 10.12 -67.13
N ALA A 3 -16.11 9.02 -66.52
CA ALA A 3 -15.96 8.80 -65.08
C ALA A 3 -14.48 8.57 -64.77
N LEU A 4 -13.86 9.50 -64.05
CA LEU A 4 -12.49 9.34 -63.54
C LEU A 4 -12.53 8.32 -62.40
N LEU A 5 -12.20 7.06 -62.71
CA LEU A 5 -11.98 6.00 -61.72
C LEU A 5 -10.81 6.40 -60.81
N LYS A 6 -11.14 6.94 -59.63
CA LYS A 6 -10.19 7.30 -58.58
C LYS A 6 -9.48 6.02 -58.11
N LYS A 7 -8.19 5.87 -58.42
CA LYS A 7 -7.36 4.75 -57.93
C LYS A 7 -7.42 4.73 -56.40
N ARG A 8 -8.04 3.71 -55.82
CA ARG A 8 -8.00 3.46 -54.37
C ARG A 8 -6.58 2.96 -54.04
N LYS A 9 -5.80 3.77 -53.32
CA LYS A 9 -4.53 3.31 -52.75
C LYS A 9 -4.85 2.34 -51.60
N GLY A 10 -4.43 1.09 -51.74
CA GLY A 10 -4.51 0.09 -50.67
C GLY A 10 -3.35 0.26 -49.70
N PHE A 11 -3.57 -0.09 -48.44
CA PHE A 11 -2.52 -0.18 -47.42
C PHE A 11 -1.60 -1.36 -47.75
N THR A 12 -0.29 -1.19 -47.65
CA THR A 12 0.64 -2.31 -47.84
C THR A 12 0.72 -3.17 -46.59
N ILE A 13 0.94 -4.47 -46.74
CA ILE A 13 1.15 -5.39 -45.60
C ILE A 13 2.35 -4.94 -44.76
N VAL A 14 3.39 -4.40 -45.42
CA VAL A 14 4.60 -3.89 -44.75
C VAL A 14 4.29 -2.67 -43.88
N GLU A 15 3.45 -1.74 -44.33
CA GLU A 15 3.01 -0.61 -43.51
C GLU A 15 2.25 -1.09 -42.26
N LEU A 16 1.38 -2.09 -42.39
CA LEU A 16 0.65 -2.63 -41.24
C LEU A 16 1.59 -3.34 -40.26
N LEU A 17 2.58 -4.08 -40.78
CA LEU A 17 3.54 -4.84 -39.97
C LEU A 17 4.42 -3.92 -39.13
N ILE A 18 4.91 -2.81 -39.70
CA ILE A 18 5.74 -1.84 -38.96
C ILE A 18 4.92 -1.18 -37.85
N VAL A 19 3.65 -0.88 -38.08
CA VAL A 19 2.77 -0.24 -37.07
C VAL A 19 2.60 -1.14 -35.85
N VAL A 20 2.28 -2.43 -36.04
CA VAL A 20 2.13 -3.35 -34.90
C VAL A 20 3.46 -3.58 -34.18
N ALA A 21 4.59 -3.55 -34.90
CA ALA A 21 5.92 -3.63 -34.30
C ALA A 21 6.20 -2.41 -33.39
N ILE A 22 5.90 -1.19 -33.85
CA ILE A 22 6.10 0.02 -33.04
C ILE A 22 5.16 0.04 -31.83
N ILE A 23 3.87 -0.32 -32.00
CA ILE A 23 2.91 -0.42 -30.89
C ILE A 23 3.39 -1.43 -29.85
N GLY A 24 3.95 -2.57 -30.28
CA GLY A 24 4.51 -3.58 -29.37
C GLY A 24 5.63 -3.03 -28.48
N ILE A 25 6.56 -2.27 -29.06
CA ILE A 25 7.66 -1.65 -28.31
C ILE A 25 7.12 -0.64 -27.30
N LEU A 26 6.25 0.26 -27.74
CA LEU A 26 5.67 1.29 -26.87
C LEU A 26 4.84 0.69 -25.72
N ALA A 27 4.09 -0.39 -25.99
CA ALA A 27 3.27 -1.06 -24.98
C ALA A 27 4.09 -1.61 -23.81
N THR A 28 5.27 -2.20 -24.07
CA THR A 28 6.11 -2.76 -23.00
C THR A 28 6.59 -1.71 -21.99
N ILE A 29 6.97 -0.52 -22.47
CA ILE A 29 7.43 0.58 -21.60
C ILE A 29 6.28 1.08 -20.73
N VAL A 30 5.09 1.23 -21.31
CA VAL A 30 3.90 1.69 -20.61
C VAL A 30 3.50 0.74 -19.49
N ILE A 31 3.53 -0.58 -19.73
CA ILE A 31 3.13 -1.59 -18.73
C ILE A 31 4.00 -1.51 -17.47
N VAL A 32 5.32 -1.37 -17.61
CA VAL A 32 6.24 -1.26 -16.45
C VAL A 32 5.92 0.01 -15.65
N SER A 33 5.78 1.15 -16.34
CA SER A 33 5.47 2.43 -15.68
C SER A 33 4.11 2.41 -14.96
N LEU A 34 3.12 1.71 -15.53
CA LEU A 34 1.79 1.58 -14.95
C LEU A 34 1.81 0.69 -13.71
N LYS A 35 2.61 -0.39 -13.73
CA LYS A 35 2.78 -1.25 -12.56
C LYS A 35 3.35 -0.48 -11.37
N GLU A 36 4.45 0.26 -11.58
CA GLU A 36 5.04 1.08 -10.51
C GLU A 36 4.07 2.15 -9.99
N ALA A 37 3.32 2.81 -10.89
CA ALA A 37 2.33 3.80 -10.49
C ALA A 37 1.19 3.17 -9.67
N SER A 38 0.74 1.97 -10.06
CA SER A 38 -0.28 1.22 -9.32
C SER A 38 0.22 0.77 -7.94
N ASP A 39 1.46 0.30 -7.83
CA ASP A 39 2.05 -0.12 -6.56
C ASP A 39 2.22 1.08 -5.61
N ARG A 40 2.63 2.25 -6.12
CA ARG A 40 2.65 3.49 -5.34
C ARG A 40 1.26 3.88 -4.83
N ALA A 41 0.23 3.78 -5.67
CA ALA A 41 -1.14 4.09 -5.27
C ALA A 41 -1.67 3.17 -4.16
N ARG A 42 -1.32 1.87 -4.22
CA ARG A 42 -1.62 0.89 -3.18
C ARG A 42 -0.88 1.20 -1.89
N ASN A 43 0.42 1.52 -1.96
CA ASN A 43 1.21 1.91 -0.80
C ASN A 43 0.65 3.17 -0.11
N THR A 44 0.20 4.17 -0.87
CA THR A 44 -0.47 5.34 -0.29
C THR A 44 -1.72 4.95 0.51
N LYS A 45 -2.49 3.96 0.04
CA LYS A 45 -3.66 3.46 0.78
C LYS A 45 -3.25 2.75 2.06
N ILE A 46 -2.26 1.86 2.00
CA ILE A 46 -1.70 1.19 3.19
C ILE A 46 -1.23 2.22 4.22
N ILE A 47 -0.40 3.18 3.81
CA ILE A 47 0.10 4.26 4.67
C ILE A 47 -1.06 5.04 5.29
N THR A 48 -2.11 5.33 4.51
CA THR A 48 -3.30 6.04 5.01
C THR A 48 -4.08 5.21 6.02
N SER A 49 -4.24 3.91 5.81
CA SER A 49 -4.89 3.00 6.77
C SER A 49 -4.10 2.90 8.06
N VAL A 50 -2.78 2.70 7.97
CA VAL A 50 -1.91 2.65 9.16
C VAL A 50 -1.94 3.99 9.92
N THR A 51 -1.87 5.12 9.21
CA THR A 51 -1.94 6.45 9.85
C THR A 51 -3.30 6.71 10.52
N GLN A 52 -4.38 6.08 10.07
CA GLN A 52 -5.68 6.16 10.76
C GLN A 52 -5.66 5.43 12.10
N ILE A 53 -4.87 4.36 12.24
CA ILE A 53 -4.70 3.62 13.50
C ILE A 53 -4.13 4.53 14.58
N ARG A 54 -3.18 5.41 14.25
CA ARG A 54 -2.68 6.42 15.21
C ARG A 54 -3.80 7.22 15.86
N LYS A 55 -4.79 7.65 15.08
CA LYS A 55 -5.93 8.42 15.63
C LYS A 55 -6.77 7.59 16.59
N ILE A 56 -6.92 6.30 16.31
CA ILE A 56 -7.63 5.36 17.19
C ILE A 56 -6.81 5.14 18.46
N ALA A 57 -5.50 4.92 18.35
CA ALA A 57 -4.60 4.80 19.50
C ALA A 57 -4.62 6.07 20.38
N GLU A 58 -4.62 7.27 19.78
CA GLU A 58 -4.76 8.54 20.51
C GLU A 58 -6.10 8.64 21.25
N ASP A 59 -7.21 8.24 20.61
CA ASP A 59 -8.53 8.22 21.24
C ASP A 59 -8.58 7.21 22.41
N MET A 60 -7.98 6.04 22.22
CA MET A 60 -7.82 5.03 23.27
C MET A 60 -7.06 5.55 24.48
N TYR A 61 -5.94 6.23 24.25
CA TYR A 61 -5.14 6.82 25.34
C TYR A 61 -5.97 7.77 26.21
N ILE A 62 -6.86 8.56 25.59
CA ILE A 62 -7.75 9.48 26.31
C ILE A 62 -8.83 8.73 27.09
N GLN A 63 -9.42 7.68 26.50
CA GLN A 63 -10.54 6.95 27.09
C GLN A 63 -10.13 5.95 28.18
N GLU A 64 -8.95 5.33 28.06
CA GLU A 64 -8.47 4.26 28.95
C GLU A 64 -7.48 4.75 30.03
N ALA A 65 -7.63 6.01 30.47
CA ALA A 65 -6.80 6.60 31.52
C ALA A 65 -5.27 6.56 31.22
N GLY A 66 -4.90 6.82 29.96
CA GLY A 66 -3.51 6.94 29.52
C GLY A 66 -2.83 5.61 29.21
N GLY A 67 -3.57 4.65 28.65
CA GLY A 67 -3.10 3.33 28.26
C GLY A 67 -3.26 3.05 26.76
N TYR A 68 -2.34 2.30 26.15
CA TYR A 68 -2.52 1.66 24.83
C TYR A 68 -2.71 0.14 24.92
N GLU A 69 -2.83 -0.43 26.13
CA GLU A 69 -2.79 -1.88 26.45
C GLU A 69 -3.86 -2.74 25.76
N SER A 70 -4.81 -2.10 25.09
CA SER A 70 -5.88 -2.75 24.37
C SER A 70 -5.80 -2.51 22.86
N LEU A 71 -4.72 -1.95 22.30
CA LEU A 71 -4.62 -1.65 20.86
C LEU A 71 -4.36 -2.91 20.04
N CYS A 72 -3.48 -3.77 20.53
CA CYS A 72 -3.05 -4.99 19.89
C CYS A 72 -3.43 -6.21 20.74
N ILE A 73 -3.70 -7.33 20.09
CA ILE A 73 -3.87 -8.62 20.76
C ILE A 73 -3.05 -9.64 20.00
N SER A 74 -2.11 -10.30 20.68
CA SER A 74 -1.28 -11.37 20.10
C SER A 74 -0.54 -10.98 18.81
N GLY A 75 -0.11 -9.72 18.69
CA GLY A 75 0.62 -9.23 17.52
C GLY A 75 -0.27 -8.63 16.42
N GLU A 76 -1.59 -8.68 16.57
CA GLU A 76 -2.59 -8.25 15.58
C GLU A 76 -3.37 -7.02 16.04
N LEU A 77 -3.95 -6.28 15.09
CA LEU A 77 -4.82 -5.11 15.32
C LEU A 77 -6.25 -5.52 15.70
N ASN A 78 -6.41 -6.18 16.84
CA ASN A 78 -7.71 -6.70 17.28
C ASN A 78 -8.12 -6.20 18.67
N GLY A 79 -7.76 -4.95 18.94
CA GLY A 79 -7.93 -4.31 20.22
C GLY A 79 -9.36 -3.94 20.65
N GLY A 80 -9.50 -3.07 21.66
CA GLY A 80 -10.77 -2.55 22.19
C GLY A 80 -11.68 -1.88 21.14
N TYR A 81 -11.13 -1.57 19.96
CA TYR A 81 -11.81 -1.01 18.79
C TYR A 81 -11.84 -1.99 17.60
N SER A 82 -11.96 -3.29 17.88
CA SER A 82 -11.77 -4.36 16.90
C SER A 82 -12.52 -4.16 15.57
N ASP A 83 -13.77 -3.70 15.58
CA ASP A 83 -14.53 -3.47 14.34
C ASP A 83 -13.80 -2.53 13.35
N ILE A 84 -13.25 -1.41 13.84
CA ILE A 84 -12.57 -0.43 12.98
C ILE A 84 -11.14 -0.88 12.70
N LEU A 85 -10.45 -1.45 13.70
CA LEU A 85 -9.07 -1.92 13.55
C LEU A 85 -8.98 -3.07 12.55
N THR A 86 -9.90 -4.03 12.62
CA THR A 86 -10.02 -5.12 11.66
C THR A 86 -10.38 -4.62 10.25
N ILE A 87 -11.19 -3.55 10.10
CA ILE A 87 -11.42 -2.95 8.78
C ILE A 87 -10.13 -2.37 8.21
N LEU A 88 -9.34 -1.66 9.03
CA LEU A 88 -8.07 -1.07 8.58
C LEU A 88 -7.04 -2.13 8.23
N GLU A 89 -6.98 -3.22 8.99
CA GLU A 89 -6.17 -4.40 8.69
C GLU A 89 -6.58 -5.05 7.37
N ASN A 90 -7.88 -5.31 7.17
CA ASN A 90 -8.41 -5.81 5.90
C ASN A 90 -8.13 -4.88 4.72
N ASP A 91 -8.14 -3.56 4.93
CA ASP A 91 -7.77 -2.60 3.88
C ASP A 91 -6.28 -2.71 3.52
N VAL A 92 -5.39 -2.91 4.49
CA VAL A 92 -3.96 -3.14 4.22
C VAL A 92 -3.77 -4.41 3.38
N GLU A 93 -4.39 -5.52 3.77
CA GLU A 93 -4.34 -6.79 3.04
C GLU A 93 -4.90 -6.67 1.62
N LYS A 94 -6.05 -5.99 1.47
CA LYS A 94 -6.71 -5.76 0.19
C LYS A 94 -5.82 -5.00 -0.81
N TYR A 95 -4.98 -4.10 -0.31
CA TYR A 95 -4.05 -3.36 -1.16
C TYR A 95 -2.71 -4.07 -1.36
N GLY A 96 -2.52 -5.25 -0.75
CA GLY A 96 -1.35 -6.12 -0.95
C GLY A 96 -0.20 -5.81 -0.01
N GLY A 97 -0.49 -5.28 1.18
CA GLY A 97 0.44 -5.34 2.31
C GLY A 97 0.14 -6.61 3.10
N ASP A 98 1.12 -7.49 3.26
CA ASP A 98 0.98 -8.69 4.07
C ASP A 98 1.54 -8.42 5.47
N MET A 99 0.78 -8.77 6.51
CA MET A 99 1.16 -8.69 7.92
C MET A 99 1.20 -7.26 8.50
N VAL A 100 0.20 -6.94 9.33
CA VAL A 100 0.28 -5.80 10.22
C VAL A 100 0.75 -6.29 11.59
N SER A 101 1.97 -5.94 11.98
CA SER A 101 2.50 -6.26 13.30
C SER A 101 2.19 -5.13 14.26
N CYS A 102 1.46 -5.46 15.31
CA CYS A 102 1.01 -4.54 16.33
C CYS A 102 1.53 -5.01 17.69
N TYR A 103 2.26 -4.15 18.38
CA TYR A 103 2.63 -4.35 19.78
C TYR A 103 2.32 -3.09 20.57
N ASP A 104 1.84 -3.27 21.79
CA ASP A 104 1.49 -2.17 22.67
C ASP A 104 1.94 -2.44 24.12
N SER A 105 1.90 -1.37 24.89
CA SER A 105 2.22 -1.27 26.29
C SER A 105 1.36 -0.14 26.86
N ARG A 106 1.40 0.05 28.18
CA ARG A 106 0.73 1.17 28.83
C ARG A 106 1.06 2.53 28.21
N TYR A 107 2.31 2.75 27.81
CA TYR A 107 2.78 4.07 27.41
C TYR A 107 3.33 4.15 25.99
N SER A 108 3.41 3.01 25.29
CA SER A 108 4.01 2.95 23.96
C SER A 108 3.23 1.99 23.08
N TYR A 109 3.22 2.26 21.79
CA TYR A 109 2.67 1.36 20.79
C TYR A 109 3.50 1.42 19.52
N CYS A 110 3.49 0.33 18.77
CA CYS A 110 4.15 0.22 17.48
C CYS A 110 3.27 -0.59 16.56
N VAL A 111 2.94 0.00 15.42
CA VAL A 111 2.20 -0.68 14.34
C VAL A 111 3.01 -0.57 13.07
N SER A 112 3.29 -1.70 12.44
CA SER A 112 3.97 -1.74 11.15
C SER A 112 3.23 -2.61 10.16
N ALA A 113 3.21 -2.18 8.91
CA ALA A 113 2.59 -2.91 7.81
C ALA A 113 3.57 -3.03 6.64
N GLN A 114 3.59 -4.18 5.97
CA GLN A 114 4.38 -4.35 4.76
C GLN A 114 3.80 -3.55 3.59
N LEU A 115 4.66 -2.98 2.75
CA LEU A 115 4.28 -2.27 1.53
C LEU A 115 4.22 -3.23 0.33
N THR A 116 3.33 -2.94 -0.62
CA THR A 116 3.16 -3.70 -1.84
C THR A 116 4.41 -3.67 -2.71
N GLY A 117 4.72 -4.82 -3.32
CA GLY A 117 5.80 -4.95 -4.31
C GLY A 117 7.19 -5.15 -3.70
N SER A 118 7.29 -5.36 -2.38
CA SER A 118 8.54 -5.70 -1.70
C SER A 118 8.29 -6.56 -0.47
N THR A 119 9.17 -7.54 -0.21
CA THR A 119 9.18 -8.33 1.03
C THR A 119 9.97 -7.68 2.17
N THR A 120 10.60 -6.54 1.89
CA THR A 120 11.48 -5.87 2.85
C THR A 120 11.03 -4.46 3.14
N LYS A 121 10.04 -3.90 2.45
CA LYS A 121 9.59 -2.53 2.76
C LYS A 121 8.42 -2.59 3.72
N TYR A 122 8.58 -1.96 4.87
CA TYR A 122 7.56 -1.80 5.90
C TYR A 122 7.32 -0.32 6.15
N PHE A 123 6.09 0.04 6.47
CA PHE A 123 5.75 1.35 6.99
C PHE A 123 5.37 1.20 8.45
N CYS A 124 5.97 2.01 9.31
CA CYS A 124 5.80 1.91 10.77
C CYS A 124 5.31 3.23 11.35
N ILE A 125 4.43 3.12 12.34
CA ILE A 125 3.98 4.20 13.23
C ILE A 125 4.17 3.83 14.70
N ASP A 126 4.50 4.83 15.51
CA ASP A 126 4.63 4.68 16.96
C ASP A 126 3.95 5.83 17.73
N ASP A 127 3.97 5.75 19.06
CA ASP A 127 3.50 6.77 20.00
C ASP A 127 4.32 8.07 19.98
N GLN A 128 5.57 8.00 19.52
CA GLN A 128 6.47 9.16 19.42
C GLN A 128 6.19 10.01 18.17
N GLY A 129 5.27 9.58 17.31
CA GLY A 129 4.88 10.31 16.12
C GLY A 129 5.63 9.89 14.86
N SER A 130 6.48 8.87 14.91
CA SER A 130 7.25 8.35 13.78
C SER A 130 6.33 7.87 12.67
N ASN A 131 6.72 8.14 11.42
CA ASN A 131 6.03 7.70 10.21
C ASN A 131 7.11 7.38 9.17
N ILE A 132 7.78 6.25 9.37
CA ILE A 132 8.99 5.90 8.61
C ILE A 132 8.80 4.64 7.77
N GLU A 133 9.53 4.57 6.66
CA GLU A 133 9.70 3.33 5.90
C GLU A 133 10.95 2.60 6.42
N SER A 134 10.80 1.33 6.81
CA SER A 134 11.90 0.47 7.27
C SER A 134 12.12 -0.69 6.30
N THR A 135 13.33 -1.27 6.33
CA THR A 135 13.72 -2.43 5.53
C THR A 135 13.38 -3.78 6.18
N SER A 136 12.78 -3.75 7.36
CA SER A 136 12.33 -4.90 8.13
C SER A 136 11.12 -4.51 8.97
N ASN A 137 10.44 -5.51 9.53
CA ASN A 137 9.44 -5.27 10.55
C ASN A 137 10.10 -4.60 11.77
N ALA A 138 9.72 -3.35 12.06
CA ALA A 138 10.30 -2.56 13.15
C ALA A 138 9.63 -2.87 14.50
N CYS A 139 8.39 -3.38 14.49
CA CYS A 139 7.63 -3.64 15.71
C CYS A 139 7.80 -5.09 16.18
N SER A 140 8.12 -5.26 17.46
CA SER A 140 8.24 -6.58 18.10
C SER A 140 7.85 -6.52 19.58
N ASP A 141 7.65 -7.68 20.22
CA ASP A 141 7.42 -7.79 21.67
C ASP A 141 8.52 -7.14 22.53
N ILE A 142 9.73 -6.95 21.98
CA ILE A 142 10.90 -6.39 22.67
C ILE A 142 11.11 -4.91 22.30
N ASN A 143 10.79 -4.54 21.06
CA ASN A 143 10.94 -3.18 20.55
C ASN A 143 9.58 -2.66 20.06
N ILE A 144 8.94 -1.83 20.89
CA ILE A 144 7.66 -1.18 20.63
C ILE A 144 7.91 0.26 20.15
N ALA A 145 8.78 0.41 19.15
CA ALA A 145 9.10 1.70 18.53
C ALA A 145 9.48 1.50 17.05
N CYS A 146 9.31 2.55 16.24
CA CYS A 146 9.71 2.52 14.85
C CYS A 146 11.18 2.90 14.69
N GLU A 147 12.07 1.92 14.73
CA GLU A 147 13.51 2.06 14.48
C GLU A 147 14.00 1.23 13.28
#